data_AF-J6ETA5-F1
#
_entry.id   AF-J6ETA5-F1
#
_cell.length_a   1.000
_cell.length_b   1.000
_cell.length_c   1.000
_cell.angle_alpha   90.00
_cell.angle_beta   90.00
_cell.angle_gamma   90.00
#
_symmetry.space_group_name_H-M   'P 1'
#
loop_
_entity.id
_entity.type
_entity.pdbx_description
1 polymer ?
#
loop_
_entity_poly.entity_id
_entity_poly.type
_entity_poly.pdbx_seq_one_letter_code
_entity_poly.pdbx_strand_id
1 'polypeptide(L)'
;MLAFVFSALPLLALVAADDVAPVDERCARTVIVEAGDTCDFISTKYGASTFQLSHVNPLSIDEACEQLQIGSELCLGFEGSDCSKIHTVVEGDTCGHLIDVYGMDDATLRQNNPQINDECTNIYIGEVLCVDTQAFEYPEFDQEKFEIVAETYLPFCDQVGEESA
;
A
#
# COMPACT_ATOMS: atom_id res chain seq x y z
N MET A 1 27.93 12.64 57.11
CA MET A 1 28.26 11.71 56.02
C MET A 1 27.04 10.84 55.79
N LEU A 2 26.15 11.25 54.88
CA LEU A 2 25.03 10.45 54.39
C LEU A 2 24.75 10.96 52.97
N ALA A 3 25.30 10.27 51.99
CA ALA A 3 25.09 10.53 50.58
C ALA A 3 23.80 9.79 50.16
N PHE A 4 22.80 10.53 49.71
CA PHE A 4 21.63 9.96 49.06
C PHE A 4 22.02 9.56 47.64
N VAL A 5 22.03 8.25 47.36
CA VAL A 5 22.23 7.71 46.03
C VAL A 5 20.88 7.74 45.32
N PHE A 6 20.71 8.67 44.38
CA PHE A 6 19.56 8.64 43.46
C PHE A 6 19.79 7.53 42.44
N SER A 7 19.15 6.39 42.64
CA SER A 7 19.04 5.35 41.62
C SER A 7 17.95 5.75 40.65
N ALA A 8 18.32 6.36 39.52
CA ALA A 8 17.42 6.52 38.39
C ALA A 8 17.23 5.14 37.75
N LEU A 9 16.06 4.53 37.93
CA LEU A 9 15.66 3.40 37.09
C LEU A 9 15.48 3.91 35.66
N PRO A 10 16.00 3.22 34.64
CA PRO A 10 15.66 3.56 33.26
C PRO A 10 14.16 3.32 33.09
N LEU A 11 13.44 4.38 32.74
CA LEU A 11 12.07 4.26 32.28
C LEU A 11 12.15 3.48 30.97
N LEU A 12 11.81 2.19 31.01
CA LEU A 12 11.57 1.41 29.80
C LEU A 12 10.37 2.09 29.13
N ALA A 13 10.62 2.88 28.09
CA ALA A 13 9.55 3.37 27.25
C ALA A 13 8.94 2.14 26.57
N LEU A 14 7.75 1.75 27.01
CA LEU A 14 6.90 0.88 26.22
C LEU A 14 6.50 1.72 25.00
N VAL A 15 7.17 1.49 23.87
CA VAL A 15 6.65 1.98 22.59
C VAL A 15 5.36 1.19 22.39
N ALA A 16 4.22 1.87 22.44
CA ALA A 16 2.97 1.28 21.99
C ALA A 16 3.18 0.92 20.51
N ALA A 17 3.15 -0.38 20.22
CA ALA A 17 3.11 -0.87 18.85
C ALA A 17 1.64 -0.83 18.42
N ASP A 18 1.05 0.36 18.36
CA ASP A 18 -0.37 0.51 18.10
C ASP A 18 -0.56 1.78 17.26
N ASP A 19 -0.83 1.57 15.97
CA ASP A 19 -1.51 2.47 15.00
C ASP A 19 -1.17 2.11 13.53
N VAL A 20 -0.38 1.06 13.26
CA VAL A 20 -0.24 0.55 11.89
C VAL A 20 -1.44 -0.35 11.57
N ALA A 21 -2.22 0.03 10.55
CA ALA A 21 -3.35 -0.77 10.09
C ALA A 21 -2.89 -2.20 9.75
N PRO A 22 -3.64 -3.24 10.17
CA PRO A 22 -3.27 -4.61 9.86
C PRO A 22 -3.35 -4.88 8.36
N VAL A 23 -2.42 -5.70 7.86
CA VAL A 23 -2.45 -6.19 6.48
C VAL A 23 -3.67 -7.08 6.25
N ASP A 24 -4.31 -6.93 5.08
CA ASP A 24 -5.45 -7.76 4.68
C ASP A 24 -5.10 -9.25 4.65
N GLU A 25 -5.98 -10.10 5.18
CA GLU A 25 -5.77 -11.55 5.28
C GLU A 25 -5.60 -12.26 3.93
N ARG A 26 -6.09 -11.65 2.85
CA ARG A 26 -5.94 -12.14 1.48
C ARG A 26 -4.56 -11.87 0.89
N CYS A 27 -3.69 -11.19 1.63
CA CYS A 27 -2.38 -10.83 1.12
C CYS A 27 -1.51 -12.06 0.86
N ALA A 28 -1.05 -12.20 -0.39
CA ALA A 28 -0.19 -13.31 -0.80
C ALA A 28 1.27 -13.12 -0.36
N ARG A 29 1.71 -11.85 -0.29
CA ARG A 29 3.09 -11.48 0.00
C ARG A 29 3.19 -10.07 0.55
N THR A 30 4.07 -9.87 1.53
CA THR A 30 4.22 -8.61 2.24
C THR A 30 5.64 -8.05 2.15
N VAL A 31 5.77 -6.77 2.47
CA VAL A 31 7.03 -6.05 2.64
C VAL A 31 6.95 -5.13 3.85
N ILE A 32 8.07 -4.91 4.54
CA ILE A 32 8.18 -3.86 5.56
C ILE A 32 8.83 -2.64 4.93
N VAL A 33 8.21 -1.47 5.09
CA VAL A 33 8.73 -0.20 4.57
C VAL A 33 10.02 0.18 5.31
N GLU A 34 11.10 0.36 4.56
CA GLU A 34 12.40 0.78 5.06
C GLU A 34 12.64 2.29 4.82
N ALA A 35 13.61 2.86 5.53
CA ALA A 35 13.99 4.25 5.34
C ALA A 35 14.53 4.50 3.91
N GLY A 36 13.87 5.39 3.18
CA GLY A 36 14.23 5.73 1.80
C GLY A 36 13.45 4.97 0.74
N ASP A 37 12.53 4.09 1.13
CA ASP A 37 11.61 3.46 0.19
C ASP A 37 10.67 4.50 -0.45
N THR A 38 10.37 4.25 -1.72
CA THR A 38 9.24 4.84 -2.44
C THR A 38 8.37 3.70 -2.97
N CYS A 39 7.11 3.97 -3.34
CA CYS A 39 6.28 2.93 -3.94
C CYS A 39 6.93 2.36 -5.20
N ASP A 40 7.46 3.19 -6.09
CA ASP A 40 8.12 2.71 -7.31
C ASP A 40 9.36 1.85 -7.02
N PHE A 41 10.12 2.19 -5.97
CA PHE A 41 11.26 1.38 -5.55
C PHE A 41 10.82 0.04 -4.99
N ILE A 42 9.80 0.01 -4.12
CA ILE A 42 9.21 -1.22 -3.58
C ILE A 42 8.64 -2.08 -4.73
N SER A 43 7.81 -1.49 -5.59
CA SER A 43 7.22 -2.11 -6.77
C SER A 43 8.26 -2.74 -7.68
N THR A 44 9.32 -2.01 -8.01
CA THR A 44 10.42 -2.52 -8.86
C THR A 44 11.19 -3.62 -8.16
N LYS A 45 11.52 -3.45 -6.86
CA LYS A 45 12.36 -4.40 -6.09
C LYS A 45 11.65 -5.72 -5.83
N TYR A 46 10.35 -5.67 -5.54
CA TYR A 46 9.59 -6.84 -5.10
C TYR A 46 8.62 -7.36 -6.16
N GLY A 47 8.49 -6.69 -7.32
CA GLY A 47 7.69 -7.15 -8.45
C GLY A 47 6.20 -6.97 -8.23
N ALA A 48 5.74 -5.75 -8.00
CA ALA A 48 4.32 -5.36 -7.97
C ALA A 48 4.14 -4.14 -8.87
N SER A 49 2.95 -3.92 -9.46
CA SER A 49 2.68 -2.63 -10.10
C SER A 49 2.43 -1.56 -9.04
N THR A 50 2.77 -0.31 -9.34
CA THR A 50 2.55 0.83 -8.42
C THR A 50 1.07 1.00 -8.11
N PHE A 51 0.19 0.80 -9.10
CA PHE A 51 -1.26 0.78 -8.89
C PHE A 51 -1.71 -0.35 -7.96
N GLN A 52 -1.28 -1.59 -8.21
CA GLN A 52 -1.65 -2.72 -7.36
C GLN A 52 -1.22 -2.45 -5.92
N LEU A 53 0.00 -1.94 -5.72
CA LEU A 53 0.54 -1.64 -4.40
C LEU A 53 -0.34 -0.62 -3.65
N SER A 54 -0.70 0.51 -4.24
CA SER A 54 -1.58 1.48 -3.56
C SER A 54 -3.00 0.94 -3.36
N HIS A 55 -3.54 0.24 -4.36
CA HIS A 55 -4.92 -0.28 -4.32
C HIS A 55 -5.14 -1.34 -3.24
N VAL A 56 -4.17 -2.22 -2.98
CA VAL A 56 -4.31 -3.27 -1.95
C VAL A 56 -3.91 -2.82 -0.55
N ASN A 57 -3.51 -1.55 -0.38
CA ASN A 57 -3.17 -0.95 0.91
C ASN A 57 -3.92 0.37 1.19
N PRO A 58 -5.25 0.43 1.00
CA PRO A 58 -6.00 1.69 1.03
C PRO A 58 -6.05 2.35 2.42
N LEU A 59 -5.70 1.62 3.48
CA LEU A 59 -5.61 2.13 4.85
C LEU A 59 -4.21 2.60 5.24
N SER A 60 -3.18 2.25 4.45
CA SER A 60 -1.78 2.50 4.78
C SER A 60 -1.12 3.50 3.84
N ILE A 61 -1.56 3.55 2.58
CA ILE A 61 -1.09 4.51 1.57
C ILE A 61 -2.26 4.97 0.70
N ASP A 62 -2.17 6.21 0.20
CA ASP A 62 -3.13 6.74 -0.77
C ASP A 62 -2.76 6.33 -2.20
N GLU A 63 -3.66 6.65 -3.15
CA GLU A 63 -3.47 6.36 -4.58
C GLU A 63 -2.19 7.00 -5.13
N ALA A 64 -1.83 8.18 -4.63
CA ALA A 64 -0.61 8.91 -5.00
C ALA A 64 0.67 8.32 -4.35
N CYS A 65 0.52 7.40 -3.39
CA CYS A 65 1.57 6.85 -2.56
C CYS A 65 2.51 7.91 -1.93
N GLU A 66 1.92 8.94 -1.31
CA GLU A 66 2.68 10.01 -0.65
C GLU A 66 2.95 9.73 0.84
N GLN A 67 2.32 8.69 1.40
CA GLN A 67 2.21 8.47 2.84
C GLN A 67 2.87 7.18 3.33
N LEU A 68 4.05 6.83 2.79
CA LEU A 68 4.80 5.67 3.28
C LEU A 68 5.30 5.89 4.72
N GLN A 69 4.92 4.98 5.61
CA GLN A 69 5.34 4.98 7.01
C GLN A 69 6.45 3.95 7.23
N ILE A 70 7.62 4.38 7.67
CA ILE A 70 8.74 3.46 7.95
C ILE A 70 8.31 2.46 9.04
N GLY A 71 8.54 1.18 8.77
CA GLY A 71 8.19 0.07 9.65
C GLY A 71 6.77 -0.46 9.47
N SER A 72 5.93 0.18 8.63
CA SER A 72 4.64 -0.41 8.28
C SER A 72 4.82 -1.63 7.38
N GLU A 73 3.92 -2.60 7.52
CA GLU A 73 3.84 -3.73 6.61
C GLU A 73 2.83 -3.40 5.50
N LEU A 74 3.25 -3.59 4.25
CA LEU A 74 2.40 -3.42 3.07
C LEU A 74 2.16 -4.76 2.40
N CYS A 75 0.94 -4.93 1.90
CA CYS A 75 0.61 -6.01 0.99
C CYS A 75 1.13 -5.71 -0.42
N LEU A 76 1.78 -6.67 -1.06
CA LEU A 76 2.26 -6.50 -2.43
C LEU A 76 1.24 -6.98 -3.48
N GLY A 77 0.28 -7.82 -3.10
CA GLY A 77 -0.76 -8.38 -3.98
C GLY A 77 -1.61 -9.43 -3.25
N PHE A 78 -2.84 -9.65 -3.71
CA PHE A 78 -3.76 -10.62 -3.10
C PHE A 78 -3.62 -12.01 -3.72
N GLU A 79 -3.97 -13.05 -2.96
CA GLU A 79 -4.07 -14.40 -3.49
C GLU A 79 -5.08 -14.45 -4.65
N GLY A 80 -4.63 -14.95 -5.80
CA GLY A 80 -5.44 -14.99 -7.03
C GLY A 80 -5.48 -13.70 -7.84
N SER A 81 -5.03 -12.57 -7.27
CA SER A 81 -4.95 -11.25 -7.91
C SER A 81 -3.62 -10.58 -7.58
N ASP A 82 -2.52 -11.13 -8.12
CA ASP A 82 -1.16 -10.63 -7.92
C ASP A 82 -0.38 -10.60 -9.25
N CYS A 83 -0.32 -9.41 -9.86
CA CYS A 83 0.47 -9.21 -11.06
C CYS A 83 1.97 -9.09 -10.73
N SER A 84 2.70 -10.15 -11.02
CA SER A 84 4.16 -10.20 -10.86
C SER A 84 4.95 -9.91 -12.14
N LYS A 85 4.29 -9.94 -13.32
CA LYS A 85 4.92 -9.56 -14.59
C LYS A 85 4.81 -8.04 -14.75
N ILE A 86 5.90 -7.35 -14.46
CA ILE A 86 5.96 -5.88 -14.40
C ILE A 86 6.88 -5.26 -15.45
N HIS A 87 6.63 -3.98 -15.75
CA HIS A 87 7.50 -3.12 -16.54
C HIS A 87 7.68 -1.77 -15.84
N THR A 88 8.94 -1.36 -15.63
CA THR A 88 9.25 -0.01 -15.16
C THR A 88 9.31 0.92 -16.37
N VAL A 89 8.45 1.94 -16.40
CA VAL A 89 8.34 2.91 -17.49
C VAL A 89 9.67 3.65 -17.67
N VAL A 90 10.14 3.71 -18.92
CA VAL A 90 11.34 4.46 -19.32
C VAL A 90 11.00 5.53 -20.34
N GLU A 91 12.00 6.36 -20.68
CA GLU A 91 11.82 7.42 -21.67
C GLU A 91 11.37 6.86 -23.02
N GLY A 92 10.29 7.42 -23.57
CA GLY A 92 9.74 7.05 -24.87
C GLY A 92 8.71 5.92 -24.84
N ASP A 93 8.43 5.33 -23.66
CA ASP A 93 7.34 4.37 -23.54
C ASP A 93 5.98 5.02 -23.82
N THR A 94 5.11 4.23 -24.46
CA THR A 94 3.72 4.55 -24.75
C THR A 94 2.91 3.28 -24.55
N CYS A 95 1.61 3.39 -24.25
CA CYS A 95 0.76 2.20 -24.10
C CYS A 95 0.80 1.31 -25.35
N GLY A 96 0.77 1.90 -26.56
CA GLY A 96 0.88 1.16 -27.81
C GLY A 96 2.18 0.36 -27.93
N HIS A 97 3.32 0.97 -27.58
CA HIS A 97 4.61 0.26 -27.55
C HIS A 97 4.60 -0.92 -26.57
N LEU A 98 4.08 -0.72 -25.35
CA LEU A 98 4.01 -1.76 -24.33
C LEU A 98 3.08 -2.91 -24.76
N ILE A 99 1.92 -2.59 -25.34
CA ILE A 99 0.98 -3.53 -25.94
C ILE A 99 1.68 -4.43 -26.95
N ASP A 100 2.41 -3.84 -27.91
CA ASP A 100 3.11 -4.58 -28.95
C ASP A 100 4.25 -5.44 -28.39
N VAL A 101 5.05 -4.90 -27.46
CA VAL A 101 6.20 -5.59 -26.86
C VAL A 101 5.78 -6.80 -26.03
N TYR A 102 4.71 -6.66 -25.25
CA TYR A 102 4.26 -7.70 -24.33
C TYR A 102 3.18 -8.61 -24.92
N GLY A 103 2.62 -8.26 -26.08
CA GLY A 103 1.61 -9.06 -26.79
C GLY A 103 0.27 -9.13 -26.05
N MET A 104 -0.12 -8.05 -25.38
CA MET A 104 -1.42 -7.92 -24.69
C MET A 104 -2.40 -7.10 -25.51
N ASP A 105 -3.67 -7.07 -25.13
CA ASP A 105 -4.62 -6.10 -25.67
C ASP A 105 -4.69 -4.84 -24.78
N ASP A 106 -5.18 -3.73 -25.36
CA ASP A 106 -5.33 -2.46 -24.63
C ASP A 106 -6.26 -2.63 -23.43
N ALA A 107 -7.35 -3.40 -23.56
CA ALA A 107 -8.29 -3.64 -22.48
C ALA A 107 -7.62 -4.30 -21.26
N THR A 108 -6.74 -5.28 -21.46
CA THR A 108 -5.99 -5.93 -20.38
C THR A 108 -4.99 -4.97 -19.74
N LEU A 109 -4.29 -4.16 -20.55
CA LEU A 109 -3.38 -3.15 -20.01
C LEU A 109 -4.13 -2.17 -19.09
N ARG A 110 -5.30 -1.69 -19.52
CA ARG A 110 -6.15 -0.75 -18.76
C ARG A 110 -6.77 -1.40 -17.53
N GLN A 111 -7.22 -2.64 -17.64
CA GLN A 111 -7.77 -3.39 -16.51
C GLN A 111 -6.72 -3.60 -15.42
N ASN A 112 -5.49 -3.90 -15.82
CA ASN A 112 -4.39 -4.15 -14.90
C ASN A 112 -3.76 -2.86 -14.38
N ASN A 113 -3.97 -1.73 -15.05
CA ASN A 113 -3.49 -0.40 -14.69
C ASN A 113 -4.60 0.66 -14.88
N PRO A 114 -5.66 0.63 -14.05
CA PRO A 114 -6.82 1.51 -14.19
C PRO A 114 -6.51 3.00 -14.02
N GLN A 115 -5.36 3.34 -13.42
CA GLN A 115 -4.92 4.72 -13.28
C GLN A 115 -4.54 5.36 -14.64
N ILE A 116 -4.23 4.57 -15.67
CA ILE A 116 -3.79 5.13 -16.95
C ILE A 116 -4.99 5.70 -17.72
N ASN A 117 -4.92 6.99 -18.08
CA ASN A 117 -5.97 7.68 -18.85
C ASN A 117 -6.04 7.23 -20.31
N ASP A 118 -7.18 7.46 -20.98
CA ASP A 118 -7.44 7.00 -22.35
C ASP A 118 -6.33 7.39 -23.35
N GLU A 119 -5.73 8.58 -23.23
CA GLU A 119 -4.64 9.03 -24.10
C GLU A 119 -3.26 8.47 -23.75
N CYS A 120 -3.13 7.73 -22.63
CA CYS A 120 -1.86 7.22 -22.10
C CYS A 120 -0.81 8.32 -21.87
N THR A 121 -1.25 9.46 -21.35
CA THR A 121 -0.43 10.66 -21.18
C THR A 121 0.03 10.89 -19.74
N ASN A 122 -0.48 10.09 -18.80
CA ASN A 122 -0.21 10.24 -17.37
C ASN A 122 0.79 9.22 -16.81
N ILE A 123 1.35 8.33 -17.65
CA ILE A 123 2.47 7.48 -17.20
C ILE A 123 3.75 8.30 -17.08
N TYR A 124 4.61 7.96 -16.11
CA TYR A 124 5.86 8.67 -15.86
C TYR A 124 7.04 7.73 -15.72
N ILE A 125 8.25 8.23 -16.02
CA ILE A 125 9.49 7.45 -15.89
C ILE A 125 9.66 6.98 -14.44
N GLY A 126 9.83 5.68 -14.26
CA GLY A 126 9.95 5.04 -12.95
C GLY A 126 8.67 4.37 -12.45
N GLU A 127 7.50 4.74 -12.97
CA GLU A 127 6.25 4.05 -12.65
C GLU A 127 6.33 2.57 -13.03
N VAL A 128 5.77 1.69 -12.22
CA VAL A 128 5.78 0.24 -12.47
C VAL A 128 4.40 -0.23 -12.89
N LEU A 129 4.28 -0.69 -14.13
CA LEU A 129 3.03 -1.16 -14.72
C LEU A 129 2.94 -2.68 -14.68
N CYS A 130 1.74 -3.19 -14.48
CA CYS A 130 1.43 -4.59 -14.70
C CYS A 130 1.32 -4.86 -16.21
N VAL A 131 2.14 -5.77 -16.73
CA VAL A 131 2.23 -6.11 -18.16
C VAL A 131 1.98 -7.60 -18.40
N ASP A 132 1.17 -8.21 -17.55
CA ASP A 132 0.61 -9.53 -17.80
C ASP A 132 -0.45 -9.49 -18.90
N THR A 133 -0.53 -10.59 -19.65
CA THR A 133 -1.57 -10.82 -20.66
C THR A 133 -2.86 -11.37 -20.04
N GLN A 134 -2.83 -11.77 -18.77
CA GLN A 134 -4.01 -12.06 -17.98
C GLN A 134 -4.54 -10.77 -17.33
N ALA A 135 -5.86 -10.57 -17.42
CA ALA A 135 -6.55 -9.54 -16.66
C ALA A 135 -6.73 -9.96 -15.20
N PHE A 136 -6.40 -9.07 -14.27
CA PHE A 136 -6.64 -9.23 -12.85
C PHE A 136 -7.85 -8.38 -12.41
N GLU A 137 -8.67 -8.97 -11.54
CA GLU A 137 -9.73 -8.24 -10.86
C GLU A 137 -9.26 -7.91 -9.44
N TYR A 138 -9.13 -6.62 -9.16
CA TYR A 138 -8.87 -6.14 -7.82
C TYR A 138 -10.21 -5.91 -7.14
N PRO A 139 -10.46 -6.50 -5.95
CA PRO A 139 -11.68 -6.21 -5.22
C PRO A 139 -11.69 -4.70 -4.91
N GLU A 140 -12.77 -4.03 -5.26
CA GLU A 140 -12.96 -2.64 -4.86
C GLU A 140 -12.98 -2.55 -3.33
N PHE A 141 -12.42 -1.47 -2.80
CA PHE A 141 -12.54 -1.17 -1.37
C PHE A 141 -14.02 -0.91 -1.07
N ASP A 142 -14.66 -1.87 -0.40
CA ASP A 142 -16.04 -1.73 0.06
C ASP A 142 -16.06 -0.87 1.33
N GLN A 143 -16.16 0.44 1.10
CA GLN A 143 -16.19 1.44 2.17
C GLN A 143 -17.40 1.23 3.11
N GLU A 144 -18.55 0.81 2.60
CA GLU A 144 -19.75 0.55 3.42
C GLU A 144 -19.50 -0.61 4.38
N LYS A 145 -18.89 -1.69 3.89
CA LYS A 145 -18.51 -2.83 4.73
C LYS A 145 -17.42 -2.46 5.72
N PHE A 146 -16.46 -1.61 5.33
CA PHE A 146 -15.44 -1.10 6.24
C PHE A 146 -16.05 -0.26 7.38
N GLU A 147 -16.95 0.66 7.07
CA GLU A 147 -17.65 1.50 8.06
C GLU A 147 -18.51 0.65 9.02
N ILE A 148 -19.23 -0.35 8.49
CA ILE A 148 -20.00 -1.30 9.31
C ILE A 148 -19.10 -2.09 10.27
N VAL A 149 -17.91 -2.49 9.82
CA VAL A 149 -16.93 -3.18 10.68
C VAL A 149 -16.31 -2.21 11.69
N ALA A 150 -15.99 -0.98 11.30
CA ALA A 150 -15.44 0.03 12.20
C ALA A 150 -16.42 0.37 13.33
N GLU A 151 -17.71 0.56 13.04
CA GLU A 151 -18.74 0.83 14.06
C GLU A 151 -18.96 -0.34 15.02
N THR A 152 -18.82 -1.59 14.53
CA THR A 152 -18.97 -2.79 15.38
C THR A 152 -17.73 -3.12 16.22
N TYR A 153 -16.55 -2.59 15.84
CA TYR A 153 -15.30 -2.68 16.61
C TYR A 153 -15.04 -1.47 17.53
N LEU A 154 -15.93 -0.46 17.54
CA LEU A 154 -15.89 0.71 18.41
C LEU A 154 -16.69 0.62 19.75
N PRO A 155 -16.97 -0.52 20.40
CA PRO A 155 -17.78 -0.48 21.63
C PRO A 155 -17.02 -0.04 22.89
N PHE A 156 -15.79 0.50 22.82
CA PHE A 156 -15.02 0.85 24.05
C PHE A 156 -14.22 2.17 24.07
N CYS A 157 -14.35 3.08 23.11
CA CYS A 157 -13.65 4.38 23.20
C CYS A 157 -14.46 5.51 23.84
N ASP A 158 -15.79 5.40 23.95
CA ASP A 158 -16.58 6.33 24.74
C ASP A 158 -16.76 5.77 26.15
N GLN A 159 -15.89 6.15 27.12
CA GLN A 159 -16.25 6.40 28.53
C GLN A 159 -15.08 7.01 29.36
N VAL A 160 -14.31 7.97 28.83
CA VAL A 160 -13.56 8.88 29.72
C VAL A 160 -13.54 10.30 29.15
N GLY A 161 -14.39 11.18 29.69
CA GLY A 161 -14.11 12.62 29.61
C GLY A 161 -15.25 13.62 29.43
N GLU A 162 -16.49 13.33 29.83
CA GLU A 162 -17.44 14.41 30.19
C GLU A 162 -17.66 14.39 31.70
N GLU A 163 -16.65 14.83 32.46
CA GLU A 163 -16.85 15.26 33.85
C GLU A 163 -16.84 16.80 33.88
N SER A 164 -18.06 17.33 33.95
CA SER A 164 -18.47 18.56 34.64
C SER A 164 -17.36 19.50 35.19
N ALA A 165 -17.31 20.71 34.64
CA ALA A 165 -17.08 21.96 35.39
C ALA A 165 -17.73 23.15 34.66
#